data_AF-A0AA51Q8Y9-F1
#
_entry.id   AF-A0AA51Q8Y9-F1
#
_cell.length_a   1.000
_cell.length_b   1.000
_cell.length_c   1.000
_cell.angle_alpha   90.00
_cell.angle_beta   90.00
_cell.angle_gamma   90.00
#
_symmetry.space_group_name_H-M   'P 1'
#
loop_
_entity.id
_entity.type
_entity.pdbx_description
1 polymer ?
#
loop_
_entity_poly.entity_id
_entity_poly.type
_entity_poly.pdbx_seq_one_letter_code
_entity_poly.pdbx_strand_id
1 'polypeptide(L)'
;MEDISIISMVFTAVLVLGCLFLILSPLFKWDAYLQFGIKSADSASMKEALFTTLNEIEFEYKMDKISENDYKILKGQYESQIAAIMKADEQAAEKLVDKGLMAEIENEIEVAMQGHKKKKGEEK
;
A
#
# COMPACT_ATOMS: atom_id res chain seq x y z
N MET A 1 34.08 -16.66 44.12
CA MET A 1 34.71 -16.61 42.78
C MET A 1 33.84 -17.28 41.73
N GLU A 2 33.13 -18.36 42.07
CA GLU A 2 32.24 -19.09 41.16
C GLU A 2 31.01 -18.26 40.71
N ASP A 3 30.40 -17.50 41.61
CA ASP A 3 29.19 -16.70 41.28
C ASP A 3 29.45 -15.60 40.24
N ILE A 4 30.63 -14.97 40.29
CA ILE A 4 31.06 -13.94 39.32
C ILE A 4 31.29 -14.58 37.95
N SER A 5 31.78 -15.82 37.92
CA SER A 5 31.96 -16.58 36.69
C SER A 5 30.63 -16.95 36.04
N ILE A 6 29.63 -17.36 36.84
CA ILE A 6 28.29 -17.69 36.33
C ILE A 6 27.60 -16.45 35.75
N ILE A 7 27.67 -15.32 36.45
CA ILE A 7 27.08 -14.04 35.99
C ILE A 7 27.71 -13.57 34.67
N SER A 8 29.04 -13.65 34.56
CA SER A 8 29.73 -13.26 33.31
C SER A 8 29.40 -14.21 32.15
N MET A 9 29.22 -15.51 32.42
CA MET A 9 28.81 -16.51 31.43
C MET A 9 27.38 -16.28 30.92
N VAL A 10 26.44 -15.94 31.82
CA VAL A 10 25.05 -15.63 31.44
C VAL A 10 25.00 -14.33 30.62
N PHE A 11 25.75 -13.30 31.04
CA PHE A 11 25.79 -12.02 30.33
C PHE A 11 26.33 -12.16 28.91
N THR A 12 27.41 -12.93 28.73
CA THR A 12 27.97 -13.23 27.41
C THR A 12 27.01 -14.06 26.56
N ALA A 13 26.31 -15.06 27.13
CA ALA A 13 25.30 -15.83 26.41
C ALA A 13 24.15 -14.96 25.90
N VAL A 14 23.65 -14.03 26.73
CA VAL A 14 22.58 -13.09 26.32
C VAL A 14 23.04 -12.17 25.20
N LEU A 15 24.28 -11.65 25.27
CA LEU A 15 24.84 -10.82 24.21
C LEU A 15 24.97 -11.57 22.89
N VAL A 16 25.49 -12.80 22.92
CA VAL A 16 25.66 -13.63 21.72
C VAL A 16 24.30 -13.95 21.08
N LEU A 17 23.30 -14.34 21.89
CA LEU A 17 21.95 -14.60 21.41
C LEU A 17 21.28 -13.34 20.86
N GLY A 18 21.48 -12.18 21.50
CA GLY A 18 21.00 -10.89 21.01
C GLY A 18 21.60 -10.51 19.65
N CYS A 19 22.92 -10.64 19.50
CA CYS A 19 23.60 -10.38 18.23
C CYS A 19 23.13 -11.34 17.13
N LEU A 20 22.99 -12.64 17.43
CA LEU A 20 22.42 -13.62 16.50
C LEU A 20 21.01 -13.22 16.08
N PHE A 21 20.16 -12.85 17.04
CA PHE A 21 18.80 -12.40 16.75
C PHE A 21 18.78 -11.18 15.81
N LEU A 22 19.63 -10.18 16.03
CA LEU A 22 19.71 -9.00 15.16
C LEU A 22 20.17 -9.34 13.73
N ILE A 23 21.07 -10.33 13.58
CA ILE A 23 21.55 -10.78 12.27
C ILE A 23 20.51 -11.65 11.55
N LEU A 24 19.75 -12.48 12.30
CA LEU A 24 18.69 -13.33 11.74
C LEU A 24 17.37 -12.57 11.52
N SER A 25 17.14 -11.47 12.25
CA SER A 25 15.96 -10.61 12.11
C SER A 25 15.66 -10.20 10.66
N PRO A 26 16.62 -9.68 9.86
CA PRO A 26 16.35 -9.30 8.47
C PRO A 26 16.05 -10.48 7.53
N LEU A 27 16.37 -11.73 7.91
CA LEU A 27 16.03 -12.93 7.14
C LEU A 27 14.58 -13.39 7.38
N PHE A 28 14.01 -13.07 8.54
CA PHE A 28 12.59 -13.28 8.79
C PHE A 28 11.82 -12.08 8.22
N LYS A 29 11.18 -12.28 7.07
CA LYS A 29 10.32 -11.28 6.42
C LYS A 29 9.18 -10.85 7.36
N TRP A 30 9.41 -9.80 8.12
CA TRP A 30 8.38 -9.06 8.83
C TRP A 30 7.71 -8.07 7.86
N ASP A 31 7.12 -8.60 6.78
CA ASP A 31 6.40 -7.81 5.76
C ASP A 31 5.27 -6.93 6.37
N ALA A 32 4.83 -7.24 7.60
CA ALA A 32 3.82 -6.48 8.32
C ALA A 32 4.33 -5.16 8.93
N TYR A 33 5.62 -5.02 9.27
CA TYR A 33 6.10 -3.80 9.93
C TYR A 33 6.42 -2.67 8.93
N LEU A 34 6.84 -3.02 7.71
CA LEU A 34 7.03 -2.04 6.64
C LEU A 34 5.71 -1.44 6.13
N GLN A 35 4.57 -2.11 6.34
CA GLN A 35 3.26 -1.55 6.02
C GLN A 35 2.80 -0.46 7.01
N PHE A 36 3.34 -0.41 8.24
CA PHE A 36 2.90 0.58 9.25
C PHE A 36 3.56 1.95 9.04
N GLY A 37 4.77 2.02 8.48
CA GLY A 37 5.48 3.28 8.18
C GLY A 37 5.02 4.00 6.90
N ILE A 38 4.34 3.31 5.99
CA ILE A 38 3.85 3.87 4.72
C ILE A 38 2.51 4.58 4.88
N LYS A 39 1.82 4.43 6.01
CA LYS A 39 0.47 4.98 6.20
C LYS A 39 0.41 6.51 6.28
N SER A 40 1.55 7.20 6.34
CA SER A 40 1.65 8.67 6.29
C SER A 40 2.51 9.21 5.15
N ALA A 41 3.16 8.34 4.36
CA ALA A 41 3.75 8.75 3.09
C ALA A 41 2.60 8.83 2.09
N ASP A 42 2.35 10.02 1.56
CA ASP A 42 1.25 10.32 0.65
C ASP A 42 1.18 9.25 -0.47
N SER A 43 0.08 8.50 -0.55
CA SER A 43 -0.13 7.44 -1.55
C SER A 43 0.16 7.97 -2.97
N ALA A 44 -0.14 9.24 -3.21
CA ALA A 44 0.17 9.92 -4.46
C ALA A 44 1.68 9.99 -4.74
N SER A 45 2.50 10.34 -3.74
CA SER A 45 3.96 10.40 -3.87
C SER A 45 4.58 9.03 -4.14
N MET A 46 4.07 7.97 -3.50
CA MET A 46 4.54 6.61 -3.72
C MET A 46 4.18 6.12 -5.13
N LYS A 47 2.95 6.42 -5.58
CA LYS A 47 2.49 6.13 -6.94
C LYS A 47 3.36 6.82 -7.98
N GLU A 48 3.65 8.11 -7.81
CA GLU A 48 4.53 8.89 -8.70
C GLU A 48 5.95 8.29 -8.77
N ALA A 49 6.53 7.93 -7.62
CA ALA A 49 7.85 7.29 -7.57
C ALA A 49 7.88 5.96 -8.33
N LEU A 50 6.85 5.12 -8.16
CA LEU A 50 6.76 3.84 -8.87
C LEU A 50 6.60 4.02 -10.38
N PHE A 51 5.76 4.96 -10.85
CA PHE A 51 5.63 5.26 -12.28
C PHE A 51 6.92 5.83 -12.87
N THR A 52 7.60 6.70 -12.14
CA THR A 52 8.89 7.26 -12.56
C THR A 52 9.93 6.16 -12.69
N THR A 53 9.98 5.24 -11.72
CA THR A 53 10.91 4.10 -11.75
C THR A 53 10.60 3.16 -12.90
N LEU A 54 9.31 2.86 -13.15
CA LEU A 54 8.89 2.04 -14.28
C LEU A 54 9.32 2.65 -15.62
N ASN A 55 9.16 3.97 -15.77
CA ASN A 55 9.63 4.70 -16.96
C ASN A 55 11.15 4.63 -17.12
N GLU A 56 11.92 4.75 -16.04
CA GLU A 56 13.38 4.62 -16.10
C GLU A 56 13.78 3.20 -16.53
N ILE A 57 13.15 2.15 -15.97
CA ILE A 57 13.40 0.75 -16.37
C ILE A 57 13.11 0.55 -17.87
N GLU A 58 12.00 1.12 -18.37
CA GLU A 58 11.69 1.06 -19.80
C GLU A 58 12.70 1.83 -20.65
N PHE A 59 13.19 2.97 -20.17
CA PHE A 59 14.24 3.73 -20.82
C PHE A 59 15.54 2.93 -20.87
N GLU A 60 15.99 2.36 -19.74
CA GLU A 60 17.20 1.54 -19.67
C GLU A 60 17.13 0.34 -20.61
N TYR A 61 15.98 -0.33 -20.69
CA TYR A 61 15.76 -1.42 -21.64
C TYR A 61 15.85 -0.94 -23.10
N LYS A 62 15.19 0.17 -23.44
CA LYS A 62 15.25 0.77 -24.80
C LYS A 62 16.66 1.24 -25.18
N MET A 63 17.50 1.49 -24.18
CA MET A 63 18.90 1.88 -24.35
C MET A 63 19.87 0.68 -24.31
N ASP A 64 19.36 -0.55 -24.38
CA ASP A 64 20.14 -1.80 -24.30
C ASP A 64 21.04 -1.90 -23.04
N LYS A 65 20.67 -1.22 -21.94
CA LYS A 65 21.42 -1.26 -20.68
C LYS A 65 21.09 -2.50 -19.84
N ILE A 66 19.91 -3.08 -20.02
CA ILE A 66 19.43 -4.25 -19.28
C ILE A 66 18.90 -5.31 -20.25
N SER A 67 18.97 -6.58 -19.83
CA SER A 67 18.50 -7.69 -20.66
C SER A 67 16.96 -7.72 -20.74
N GLU A 68 16.41 -8.31 -21.79
CA GLU A 68 14.95 -8.52 -21.92
C GLU A 68 14.39 -9.33 -20.74
N ASN A 69 15.15 -10.30 -20.22
CA ASN A 69 14.73 -11.11 -19.09
C ASN A 69 14.62 -10.27 -17.80
N ASP A 70 15.64 -9.46 -17.53
CA ASP A 70 15.65 -8.58 -16.36
C ASP A 70 14.56 -7.51 -16.48
N TYR A 71 14.38 -6.95 -17.67
CA TYR A 71 13.29 -6.02 -17.97
C TYR A 71 11.92 -6.63 -17.66
N LYS A 72 11.63 -7.85 -18.14
CA LYS A 72 10.34 -8.52 -17.87
C LYS A 72 10.09 -8.74 -16.38
N ILE A 73 11.12 -9.15 -15.64
CA ILE A 73 11.02 -9.38 -14.20
C ILE A 73 10.74 -8.05 -13.48
N LEU A 74 11.57 -7.03 -13.73
CA LEU A 74 11.46 -5.72 -13.09
C LEU A 74 10.13 -5.06 -13.44
N LYS A 75 9.74 -5.05 -14.72
CA LYS A 75 8.47 -4.49 -15.17
C LYS A 75 7.29 -5.11 -14.43
N GLY A 76 7.22 -6.45 -14.39
CA GLY A 76 6.13 -7.15 -13.72
C GLY A 76 6.05 -6.85 -12.22
N GLN A 77 7.20 -6.72 -11.54
CA GLN A 77 7.25 -6.37 -10.12
C GLN A 77 6.70 -4.95 -9.85
N TYR A 78 7.08 -3.97 -10.67
CA TYR A 78 6.62 -2.60 -10.50
C TYR A 78 5.15 -2.42 -10.91
N GLU A 79 4.71 -3.05 -12.00
CA GLU A 79 3.30 -3.08 -12.41
C GLU A 79 2.40 -3.68 -11.33
N SER A 80 2.84 -4.78 -10.70
CA SER A 80 2.08 -5.39 -9.60
C SER A 80 1.97 -4.48 -8.38
N GLN A 81 3.00 -3.70 -8.07
CA GLN A 81 2.96 -2.74 -6.96
C GLN A 81 2.02 -1.56 -7.26
N ILE A 82 2.08 -1.03 -8.48
CA ILE A 82 1.18 0.04 -8.95
C ILE A 82 -0.27 -0.45 -8.90
N ALA A 83 -0.56 -1.66 -9.39
CA ALA A 83 -1.90 -2.23 -9.36
C ALA A 83 -2.44 -2.40 -7.93
N ALA A 84 -1.58 -2.81 -6.99
CA ALA A 84 -1.95 -2.94 -5.58
C ALA A 84 -2.32 -1.59 -4.95
N ILE A 85 -1.55 -0.53 -5.23
CA ILE A 85 -1.85 0.82 -4.73
C ILE A 85 -3.15 1.36 -5.35
N MET A 86 -3.33 1.20 -6.67
CA MET A 86 -4.56 1.65 -7.33
C MET A 86 -5.81 0.98 -6.76
N LYS A 87 -5.72 -0.32 -6.45
CA LYS A 87 -6.82 -1.05 -5.80
C LYS A 87 -7.05 -0.58 -4.37
N ALA A 88 -5.99 -0.26 -3.62
CA ALA A 88 -6.12 0.30 -2.28
C ALA A 88 -6.78 1.69 -2.29
N ASP A 89 -6.41 2.55 -3.25
CA ASP A 89 -7.01 3.87 -3.45
C ASP A 89 -8.50 3.74 -3.80
N GLU A 90 -8.88 2.81 -4.69
CA GLU A 90 -10.27 2.54 -5.05
C GLU A 90 -11.09 2.07 -3.84
N GLN A 91 -10.57 1.12 -3.06
CA GLN A 91 -11.23 0.66 -1.83
C GLN A 91 -11.33 1.75 -0.77
N ALA A 92 -10.35 2.65 -0.68
CA ALA A 92 -10.42 3.80 0.21
C ALA A 92 -11.50 4.78 -0.24
N ALA A 93 -11.61 5.05 -1.54
CA ALA A 93 -12.69 5.85 -2.11
C ALA A 93 -14.08 5.22 -1.86
N GLU A 94 -14.23 3.91 -2.06
CA GLU A 94 -15.48 3.19 -1.77
C GLU A 94 -15.87 3.26 -0.28
N LYS A 95 -14.90 3.23 0.64
CA LYS A 95 -15.16 3.32 2.08
C LYS A 95 -15.50 4.74 2.54
N LEU A 96 -15.01 5.76 1.85
CA LEU A 96 -15.34 7.17 2.13
C LEU A 96 -16.74 7.53 1.65
N VAL A 97 -17.26 6.81 0.67
CA VAL A 97 -18.68 6.89 0.28
C VAL A 97 -19.50 6.15 1.33
N ASP A 98 -20.01 6.89 2.32
CA ASP A 98 -20.99 6.36 3.25
C ASP A 98 -22.21 5.89 2.47
N LYS A 99 -22.44 4.57 2.46
CA LYS A 99 -23.59 3.96 1.79
C LYS A 99 -24.91 4.47 2.37
N GLY A 100 -24.92 4.91 3.63
CA GLY A 100 -26.07 5.59 4.25
C GLY A 100 -26.38 6.92 3.57
N LEU A 101 -25.38 7.80 3.46
CA LEU A 101 -25.49 9.09 2.78
C LEU A 101 -25.92 8.94 1.31
N MET A 102 -25.39 7.96 0.57
CA MET A 102 -25.79 7.72 -0.82
C MET A 102 -27.26 7.30 -0.96
N ALA A 103 -27.75 6.44 -0.07
CA ALA A 103 -29.16 6.02 -0.08
C ALA A 103 -30.11 7.18 0.28
N GLU A 104 -29.69 8.09 1.15
CA GLU A 104 -30.47 9.29 1.48
C GLU A 104 -30.53 10.28 0.31
N ILE A 105 -29.41 10.50 -0.39
CA ILE A 105 -29.33 11.34 -1.59
C ILE A 105 -30.21 10.76 -2.71
N GLU A 106 -30.17 9.44 -2.95
CA GLU A 106 -31.01 8.79 -3.97
C GLU A 106 -32.51 8.98 -3.69
N ASN A 107 -32.91 8.85 -2.42
CA ASN A 107 -34.30 9.07 -2.00
C ASN A 107 -34.73 10.54 -2.23
N GLU A 108 -33.89 11.51 -1.84
CA GLU A 108 -34.20 12.93 -2.05
C GLU A 108 -34.34 13.29 -3.54
N ILE A 109 -33.46 12.74 -4.39
CA ILE A 109 -33.52 12.90 -5.85
C ILE A 109 -34.82 12.31 -6.41
N GLU A 110 -35.22 11.11 -5.96
CA GLU A 110 -36.45 10.48 -6.41
C GLU A 110 -37.70 11.30 -6.03
N VAL A 111 -37.75 11.77 -4.78
CA VAL A 111 -38.82 12.64 -4.28
C VAL A 111 -38.91 13.93 -5.10
N ALA A 112 -37.77 14.57 -5.39
CA ALA A 112 -37.71 15.78 -6.20
C ALA A 112 -38.19 15.52 -7.64
N MET A 113 -37.77 14.42 -8.27
CA MET A 113 -38.20 14.03 -9.62
C MET A 113 -39.70 13.75 -9.70
N GLN A 114 -40.26 13.08 -8.70
CA GLN A 114 -41.71 12.82 -8.63
C GLN A 114 -42.51 14.12 -8.43
N GLY A 115 -42.00 15.05 -7.59
CA GLY A 115 -42.58 16.38 -7.41
C GLY A 115 -42.61 17.20 -8.70
N HIS A 116 -41.53 17.17 -9.49
CA HIS A 116 -41.46 17.84 -10.79
C HIS A 116 -42.39 17.22 -11.84
N LYS A 117 -42.57 15.89 -11.85
CA LYS A 117 -43.51 15.22 -12.76
C LYS A 117 -44.97 15.57 -12.48
N LYS A 118 -45.36 15.71 -11.20
CA LYS A 118 -46.72 16.12 -10.82
C LYS A 118 -47.02 17.56 -11.24
N LYS A 119 -46.10 18.51 -11.02
CA LYS A 119 -46.27 19.91 -11.44
C LYS A 119 -46.36 20.10 -12.96
N LYS A 120 -45.68 19.27 -13.76
CA LYS A 120 -45.75 19.32 -15.23
C LYS A 120 -47.04 18.73 -15.82
N GLY A 121 -47.83 18.00 -15.02
CA GLY A 121 -49.10 17.39 -15.43
C GLY A 121 -50.34 18.25 -15.15
N GLU A 122 -50.23 19.26 -14.29
CA GLU A 122 -51.34 20.15 -13.88
C GLU A 122 -51.45 21.44 -14.71
N GLU A 123 -50.51 21.73 -15.62
CA GLU A 123 -50.55 22.89 -16.53
C GLU A 123 -51.19 22.57 -17.91
N LYS A 124 -52.11 21.61 -18.00
CA LYS A 124 -52.89 21.34 -19.23
C LYS A 124 -54.39 21.43 -19.00
#